data_AF-A0AAN8NUI3-F1
#
_entry.id   AF-A0AAN8NUI3-F1
#
_cell.length_a   1.000
_cell.length_b   1.000
_cell.length_c   1.000
_cell.angle_alpha   90.00
_cell.angle_beta   90.00
_cell.angle_gamma   90.00
#
_symmetry.space_group_name_H-M   'P 1'
#
loop_
_entity.id
_entity.type
_entity.pdbx_description
1 polymer ?
#
loop_
_entity_poly.entity_id
_entity_poly.type
_entity_poly.pdbx_seq_one_letter_code
_entity_poly.pdbx_strand_id
1 'polypeptide(L)'
;MSATLTTTRLLSRSLREALCHGGSQNTGRRSIASLTRAPRTTRPLTNAISKFNTSQTRMLASAADVKEYTVRDALNEALAEELEADSKVFILGEEVALYNGAYKVTKGLLDRFGPDRVIDTPITESGFAGLAVGAALAGLKPITEFMTWNFAMQAIDQIINSAAKTHYMSGGIQPCNITFRGPNGFAAGVAAQHSQDYTAWYGSIPGLKVVSPWSSEDAKGLLKAAIRDPNPVVVLENELLYGQSFPMSAAAQKDDFVIPFGKAKIERVGKDITLVSLSRCVGQCLTAAEKLKSEYGVEAEVINLRSIKPMDVEAIVKSVKKTGNLIAVESGFPSFGVSSEILALSMEYMFDYLDSPAQRITGAEVPTPYAQGLEAMSFPDEDLIFRKAAQLLRV
;
A
#
# COMPACT_ATOMS: atom_id res chain seq x y z
N MET A 1 -29.83 0.66 -35.31
CA MET A 1 -29.89 -0.64 -34.61
C MET A 1 -29.19 -0.47 -33.28
N SER A 2 -29.96 -0.54 -32.20
CA SER A 2 -29.53 -0.33 -30.81
C SER A 2 -28.87 -1.61 -30.27
N ALA A 3 -27.72 -1.48 -29.61
CA ALA A 3 -27.14 -2.55 -28.80
C ALA A 3 -26.83 -1.97 -27.41
N THR A 4 -27.67 -2.38 -26.46
CA THR A 4 -27.80 -1.85 -25.11
C THR A 4 -26.78 -2.48 -24.15
N LEU A 5 -26.32 -1.67 -23.21
CA LEU A 5 -25.50 -1.99 -22.04
C LEU A 5 -25.94 -3.26 -21.29
N THR A 6 -24.99 -4.15 -20.95
CA THR A 6 -25.12 -5.02 -19.76
C THR A 6 -23.74 -5.52 -19.26
N THR A 7 -23.01 -4.74 -18.46
CA THR A 7 -21.81 -5.27 -17.75
C THR A 7 -21.61 -4.76 -16.31
N THR A 8 -22.55 -4.02 -15.72
CA THR A 8 -22.35 -3.41 -14.38
C THR A 8 -23.01 -4.18 -13.22
N ARG A 9 -23.44 -5.43 -13.39
CA ARG A 9 -24.23 -6.17 -12.37
C ARG A 9 -23.52 -7.32 -11.64
N LEU A 10 -22.24 -7.60 -11.92
CA LEU A 10 -21.56 -8.78 -11.35
C LEU A 10 -20.73 -8.50 -10.08
N LEU A 11 -20.35 -7.25 -9.79
CA LEU A 11 -19.60 -6.91 -8.57
C LEU A 11 -20.49 -6.68 -7.32
N SER A 12 -21.79 -6.42 -7.49
CA SER A 12 -22.69 -6.10 -6.37
C SER A 12 -23.25 -7.33 -5.62
N ARG A 13 -23.15 -8.54 -6.19
CA ARG A 13 -23.69 -9.76 -5.56
C ARG A 13 -22.72 -10.44 -4.60
N SER A 14 -21.43 -10.54 -4.93
CA SER A 14 -20.49 -11.28 -4.09
C SER A 14 -20.22 -10.61 -2.73
N LEU A 15 -20.32 -9.28 -2.67
CA LEU A 15 -20.23 -8.51 -1.42
C LEU A 15 -21.49 -8.56 -0.54
N ARG A 16 -22.67 -8.83 -1.13
CA ARG A 16 -23.93 -8.97 -0.35
C ARG A 16 -24.13 -10.39 0.19
N GLU A 17 -23.67 -11.41 -0.53
CA GLU A 17 -23.86 -12.82 -0.13
C GLU A 17 -22.91 -13.27 0.99
N ALA A 18 -21.79 -12.58 1.22
CA ALA A 18 -20.86 -12.90 2.31
C ALA A 18 -21.36 -12.47 3.72
N LEU A 19 -22.47 -11.73 3.82
CA LEU A 19 -22.96 -11.12 5.07
C LEU A 19 -24.28 -11.70 5.60
N CYS A 20 -24.85 -12.69 4.93
CA CYS A 20 -26.08 -13.35 5.36
C CYS A 20 -25.93 -14.82 5.03
N HIS A 21 -25.87 -15.72 6.01
CA HIS A 21 -26.49 -17.05 6.03
C HIS A 21 -26.10 -17.79 7.33
N GLY A 22 -26.89 -17.55 8.39
CA GLY A 22 -27.14 -18.52 9.44
C GLY A 22 -28.58 -19.01 9.26
N GLY A 23 -28.78 -20.32 9.07
CA GLY A 23 -30.14 -20.86 8.92
C GLY A 23 -30.18 -22.22 8.23
N SER A 24 -30.19 -23.27 9.06
CA SER A 24 -30.54 -24.65 8.71
C SER A 24 -31.95 -24.75 8.09
N GLN A 25 -32.13 -25.61 7.09
CA GLN A 25 -33.17 -26.64 7.11
C GLN A 25 -32.96 -27.74 6.06
N ASN A 26 -33.53 -28.90 6.40
CA ASN A 26 -33.24 -30.25 5.97
C ASN A 26 -34.46 -30.81 5.22
N THR A 27 -34.31 -31.52 4.09
CA THR A 27 -35.26 -32.57 3.65
C THR A 27 -34.64 -33.48 2.57
N GLY A 28 -34.87 -34.80 2.66
CA GLY A 28 -34.93 -35.69 1.47
C GLY A 28 -34.13 -37.01 1.46
N ARG A 29 -34.63 -38.03 2.17
CA ARG A 29 -34.68 -39.50 1.86
C ARG A 29 -34.03 -39.98 0.53
N ARG A 30 -33.33 -41.12 0.39
CA ARG A 30 -33.60 -42.53 0.81
C ARG A 30 -32.43 -43.42 0.29
N SER A 31 -32.03 -44.48 1.01
CA SER A 31 -31.77 -45.85 0.48
C SER A 31 -31.06 -46.72 1.53
N ILE A 32 -31.42 -48.01 1.58
CA ILE A 32 -31.16 -49.00 2.63
C ILE A 32 -30.17 -50.05 2.11
N ALA A 33 -29.17 -50.45 2.91
CA ALA A 33 -28.68 -51.82 2.96
C ALA A 33 -27.95 -52.10 4.28
N SER A 34 -28.37 -53.19 4.91
CA SER A 34 -27.96 -53.75 6.20
C SER A 34 -26.56 -54.37 6.20
N LEU A 35 -25.92 -54.46 7.38
CA LEU A 35 -25.26 -55.68 7.88
C LEU A 35 -24.90 -55.56 9.38
N THR A 36 -25.51 -56.48 10.16
CA THR A 36 -25.02 -57.20 11.36
C THR A 36 -24.51 -56.48 12.63
N ARG A 37 -25.02 -56.94 13.78
CA ARG A 37 -24.82 -56.46 15.15
C ARG A 37 -24.28 -57.59 16.04
N ALA A 38 -23.28 -57.31 16.90
CA ALA A 38 -23.05 -57.90 18.23
C ALA A 38 -21.86 -57.17 18.94
N PRO A 39 -21.68 -57.29 20.27
CA PRO A 39 -22.52 -56.82 21.36
C PRO A 39 -21.84 -55.73 22.23
N ARG A 40 -22.67 -55.04 23.04
CA ARG A 40 -22.27 -54.00 24.01
C ARG A 40 -21.59 -54.60 25.25
N THR A 41 -20.49 -54.00 25.68
CA THR A 41 -20.02 -54.04 27.07
C THR A 41 -20.04 -52.63 27.65
N THR A 42 -20.63 -52.51 28.84
CA THR A 42 -20.85 -51.26 29.60
C THR A 42 -19.70 -51.05 30.58
N ARG A 43 -19.08 -49.86 30.56
CA ARG A 43 -18.34 -49.29 31.70
C ARG A 43 -18.62 -47.78 31.80
N PRO A 44 -18.74 -47.23 33.03
CA PRO A 44 -19.18 -45.85 33.23
C PRO A 44 -18.01 -44.89 33.01
N LEU A 45 -18.23 -43.83 32.22
CA LEU A 45 -17.31 -42.69 32.16
C LEU A 45 -17.92 -41.56 32.98
N THR A 46 -17.22 -41.26 34.06
CA THR A 46 -17.41 -40.14 34.96
C THR A 46 -17.29 -38.80 34.22
N ASN A 47 -18.19 -37.89 34.56
CA ASN A 47 -18.24 -36.50 34.10
C ASN A 47 -16.89 -35.78 34.28
N ALA A 48 -16.39 -35.18 33.20
CA ALA A 48 -15.45 -34.07 33.26
C ALA A 48 -15.92 -32.98 32.29
N ILE A 49 -16.61 -31.98 32.84
CA ILE A 49 -16.97 -30.75 32.14
C ILE A 49 -15.69 -29.93 32.01
N SER A 50 -15.07 -29.95 30.82
CA SER A 50 -14.01 -29.02 30.47
C SER A 50 -14.65 -27.69 30.06
N LYS A 51 -14.47 -26.66 30.89
CA LYS A 51 -14.81 -25.28 30.57
C LYS A 51 -13.86 -24.78 29.47
N PHE A 52 -14.34 -24.72 28.24
CA PHE A 52 -13.70 -23.90 27.21
C PHE A 52 -13.99 -22.43 27.49
N ASN A 53 -13.06 -21.77 28.17
CA ASN A 53 -13.03 -20.31 28.25
C ASN A 53 -11.57 -19.87 28.06
N THR A 54 -11.17 -19.72 26.81
CA THR A 54 -9.91 -19.06 26.45
C THR A 54 -10.25 -17.76 25.75
N SER A 55 -10.49 -16.72 26.57
CA SER A 55 -10.19 -15.35 26.19
C SER A 55 -8.71 -15.30 25.83
N GLN A 56 -8.39 -15.26 24.53
CA GLN A 56 -7.05 -14.91 24.07
C GLN A 56 -6.84 -13.41 24.30
N THR A 57 -6.46 -13.07 25.52
CA THR A 57 -5.86 -11.78 25.82
C THR A 57 -4.51 -11.77 25.11
N ARG A 58 -4.38 -10.99 24.02
CA ARG A 58 -3.10 -10.73 23.38
C ARG A 58 -2.15 -10.17 24.43
N MET A 59 -1.16 -10.95 24.86
CA MET A 59 -0.06 -10.42 25.63
C MET A 59 0.70 -9.43 24.75
N LEU A 60 0.84 -8.20 25.25
CA LEU A 60 1.73 -7.19 24.69
C LEU A 60 3.10 -7.83 24.49
N ALA A 61 3.63 -7.79 23.28
CA ALA A 61 5.01 -8.15 23.00
C ALA A 61 5.91 -7.35 23.95
N SER A 62 6.89 -8.02 24.57
CA SER A 62 7.82 -7.34 25.46
C SER A 62 8.60 -6.27 24.68
N ALA A 63 8.86 -5.13 25.29
CA ALA A 63 9.57 -4.01 24.67
C ALA A 63 11.03 -4.31 24.28
N ALA A 64 11.54 -5.52 24.55
CA ALA A 64 12.93 -5.91 24.30
C ALA A 64 13.24 -6.23 22.82
N ASP A 65 12.23 -6.43 21.97
CA ASP A 65 12.41 -6.89 20.58
C ASP A 65 12.09 -5.81 19.53
N VAL A 66 11.89 -4.55 19.91
CA VAL A 66 11.61 -3.44 18.99
C VAL A 66 12.91 -2.67 18.71
N LYS A 67 13.33 -2.63 17.45
CA LYS A 67 14.49 -1.85 16.99
C LYS A 67 14.03 -0.68 16.15
N GLU A 68 14.76 0.44 16.24
CA GLU A 68 14.54 1.59 15.38
C GLU A 68 15.29 1.40 14.07
N TYR A 69 14.59 1.56 12.95
CA TYR A 69 15.16 1.53 11.61
C TYR A 69 14.78 2.81 10.90
N THR A 70 15.72 3.40 10.17
CA THR A 70 15.33 4.41 9.19
C THR A 70 14.60 3.75 8.01
N VAL A 71 13.73 4.49 7.33
CA VAL A 71 13.08 3.98 6.10
C VAL A 71 14.12 3.57 5.07
N ARG A 72 15.22 4.33 4.95
CA ARG A 72 16.35 3.99 4.07
C ARG A 72 16.97 2.64 4.44
N ASP A 73 17.24 2.40 5.71
CA ASP A 73 17.85 1.14 6.15
C ASP A 73 16.92 -0.04 5.93
N ALA A 74 15.61 0.14 6.15
CA ALA A 74 14.61 -0.89 5.90
C ALA A 74 14.48 -1.25 4.40
N LEU A 75 14.59 -0.26 3.51
CA LEU A 75 14.65 -0.48 2.06
C LEU A 75 15.95 -1.19 1.66
N ASN A 76 17.10 -0.77 2.20
CA ASN A 76 18.39 -1.41 1.92
C ASN A 76 18.40 -2.88 2.37
N GLU A 77 17.88 -3.15 3.57
CA GLU A 77 17.76 -4.50 4.11
C GLU A 77 16.84 -5.37 3.25
N ALA A 78 15.68 -4.85 2.83
CA ALA A 78 14.81 -5.54 1.87
C ALA A 78 15.53 -5.91 0.57
N LEU A 79 16.26 -4.96 -0.03
CA LEU A 79 17.04 -5.20 -1.25
C LEU A 79 18.11 -6.29 -1.04
N ALA A 80 18.85 -6.20 0.06
CA ALA A 80 19.89 -7.17 0.38
C ALA A 80 19.34 -8.58 0.59
N GLU A 81 18.24 -8.71 1.35
CA GLU A 81 17.60 -10.00 1.61
C GLU A 81 17.08 -10.65 0.32
N GLU A 82 16.47 -9.89 -0.60
CA GLU A 82 15.98 -10.45 -1.86
C GLU A 82 17.11 -10.75 -2.87
N LEU A 83 18.19 -9.96 -2.88
CA LEU A 83 19.38 -10.25 -3.69
C LEU A 83 20.09 -11.54 -3.24
N GLU A 84 20.14 -11.79 -1.93
CA GLU A 84 20.69 -13.02 -1.33
C GLU A 84 19.80 -14.23 -1.64
N ALA A 85 18.49 -14.07 -1.51
CA ALA A 85 17.53 -15.16 -1.63
C ALA A 85 17.32 -15.65 -3.07
N ASP A 86 17.50 -14.80 -4.09
CA ASP A 86 17.22 -15.14 -5.48
C ASP A 86 18.29 -14.57 -6.43
N SER A 87 19.03 -15.48 -7.08
CA SER A 87 20.08 -15.15 -8.05
C SER A 87 19.57 -14.47 -9.33
N LYS A 88 18.25 -14.48 -9.58
CA LYS A 88 17.61 -13.80 -10.72
C LYS A 88 17.28 -12.34 -10.43
N VAL A 89 17.31 -11.92 -9.17
CA VAL A 89 17.04 -10.53 -8.76
C VAL A 89 18.29 -9.70 -9.05
N PHE A 90 18.15 -8.51 -9.60
CA PHE A 90 19.28 -7.58 -9.74
C PHE A 90 18.77 -6.15 -9.74
N ILE A 91 19.63 -5.20 -9.37
CA ILE A 91 19.30 -3.78 -9.32
C ILE A 91 19.97 -3.09 -10.50
N LEU A 92 19.23 -2.23 -11.18
CA LEU A 92 19.78 -1.32 -12.18
C LEU A 92 19.15 0.08 -12.06
N GLY A 93 19.95 1.09 -12.38
CA GLY A 93 19.53 2.49 -12.43
C GLY A 93 20.73 3.42 -12.42
N GLU A 94 20.46 4.72 -12.42
CA GLU A 94 21.49 5.73 -12.35
C GLU A 94 22.08 5.80 -10.93
N GLU A 95 23.40 5.70 -10.83
CA GLU A 95 24.16 5.89 -9.58
C GLU A 95 23.85 4.87 -8.46
N VAL A 96 23.23 3.74 -8.78
CA VAL A 96 22.84 2.70 -7.82
C VAL A 96 24.03 1.90 -7.30
N ALA A 97 25.13 1.82 -8.07
CA ALA A 97 26.27 0.97 -7.76
C ALA A 97 27.42 1.78 -7.12
N LEU A 98 28.31 2.39 -7.92
CA LEU A 98 29.55 2.99 -7.42
C LEU A 98 29.28 4.18 -6.48
N TYR A 99 28.23 4.95 -6.76
CA TYR A 99 27.81 6.06 -5.93
C TYR A 99 27.00 5.66 -4.69
N ASN A 100 26.76 4.35 -4.50
CA ASN A 100 25.97 3.78 -3.41
C ASN A 100 24.50 4.24 -3.40
N GLY A 101 23.94 4.63 -4.55
CA GLY A 101 22.60 5.20 -4.68
C GLY A 101 22.58 6.71 -4.43
N ALA A 102 21.84 7.46 -5.25
CA ALA A 102 21.68 8.91 -5.10
C ALA A 102 21.25 9.29 -3.67
N TYR A 103 20.30 8.55 -3.10
CA TYR A 103 19.78 8.74 -1.74
C TYR A 103 20.28 7.70 -0.73
N LYS A 104 21.34 6.95 -1.10
CA LYS A 104 22.00 5.94 -0.25
C LYS A 104 21.15 4.72 0.11
N VAL A 105 20.08 4.44 -0.64
CA VAL A 105 19.22 3.26 -0.44
C VAL A 105 19.94 1.97 -0.84
N THR A 106 20.81 1.99 -1.86
CA THR A 106 21.57 0.82 -2.34
C THR A 106 22.98 0.72 -1.76
N LYS A 107 23.26 1.46 -0.67
CA LYS A 107 24.60 1.52 -0.07
C LYS A 107 25.13 0.13 0.31
N GLY A 108 26.37 -0.15 -0.07
CA GLY A 108 27.09 -1.39 0.22
C GLY A 108 26.61 -2.63 -0.55
N LEU A 109 25.59 -2.51 -1.42
CA LEU A 109 25.09 -3.66 -2.17
C LEU A 109 26.05 -4.09 -3.29
N LEU A 110 26.72 -3.15 -3.95
CA LEU A 110 27.74 -3.47 -4.97
C LEU A 110 28.88 -4.30 -4.37
N ASP A 111 29.42 -3.87 -3.23
CA ASP A 111 30.53 -4.56 -2.55
C ASP A 111 30.14 -5.99 -2.14
N ARG A 112 28.85 -6.21 -1.80
CA ARG A 112 28.32 -7.50 -1.37
C ARG A 112 27.98 -8.44 -2.53
N PHE A 113 27.35 -7.93 -3.59
CA PHE A 113 26.75 -8.76 -4.63
C PHE A 113 27.43 -8.66 -6.01
N GLY A 114 28.37 -7.72 -6.17
CA GLY A 114 29.17 -7.54 -7.37
C GLY A 114 28.47 -6.79 -8.51
N PRO A 115 29.24 -6.41 -9.55
CA PRO A 115 28.77 -5.56 -10.64
C PRO A 115 27.75 -6.24 -11.58
N ASP A 116 27.62 -7.56 -11.52
CA ASP A 116 26.60 -8.30 -12.28
C ASP A 116 25.20 -8.21 -11.64
N ARG A 117 25.11 -7.77 -10.38
CA ARG A 117 23.87 -7.74 -9.59
C ARG A 117 23.43 -6.33 -9.20
N VAL A 118 24.35 -5.36 -9.23
CA VAL A 118 24.09 -3.94 -8.94
C VAL A 118 24.74 -3.11 -10.04
N ILE A 119 23.93 -2.57 -10.96
CA ILE A 119 24.38 -2.10 -12.27
C ILE A 119 24.07 -0.61 -12.44
N ASP A 120 25.11 0.21 -12.61
CA ASP A 120 24.94 1.60 -13.04
C ASP A 120 24.54 1.68 -14.52
N THR A 121 23.59 2.55 -14.83
CA THR A 121 23.11 2.79 -16.20
C THR A 121 23.49 4.19 -16.70
N PRO A 122 23.61 4.42 -18.02
CA PRO A 122 23.59 5.77 -18.57
C PRO A 122 22.27 6.49 -18.26
N ILE A 123 22.29 7.83 -18.29
CA ILE A 123 21.12 8.69 -18.06
C ILE A 123 20.14 8.60 -19.24
N THR A 124 19.35 7.52 -19.25
CA THR A 124 18.48 7.12 -20.35
C THR A 124 17.32 6.27 -19.83
N GLU A 125 16.40 6.89 -19.09
CA GLU A 125 15.30 6.23 -18.36
C GLU A 125 14.52 5.25 -19.23
N SER A 126 14.14 5.68 -20.45
CA SER A 126 13.44 4.81 -21.40
C SER A 126 14.27 3.59 -21.81
N GLY A 127 15.58 3.79 -21.99
CA GLY A 127 16.51 2.76 -22.41
C GLY A 127 16.69 1.67 -21.37
N PHE A 128 17.08 2.04 -20.14
CA PHE A 128 17.27 1.04 -19.09
C PHE A 128 15.95 0.43 -18.61
N ALA A 129 14.83 1.16 -18.63
CA ALA A 129 13.52 0.58 -18.33
C ALA A 129 13.11 -0.45 -19.37
N GLY A 130 13.33 -0.18 -20.67
CA GLY A 130 13.07 -1.15 -21.74
C GLY A 130 13.96 -2.39 -21.63
N LEU A 131 15.23 -2.21 -21.29
CA LEU A 131 16.15 -3.32 -21.00
C LEU A 131 15.66 -4.16 -19.82
N ALA A 132 15.26 -3.52 -18.72
CA ALA A 132 14.72 -4.20 -17.55
C ALA A 132 13.44 -4.99 -17.89
N VAL A 133 12.51 -4.38 -18.64
CA VAL A 133 11.31 -5.09 -19.10
C VAL A 133 11.70 -6.31 -19.95
N GLY A 134 12.62 -6.16 -20.91
CA GLY A 134 13.13 -7.28 -21.70
C GLY A 134 13.74 -8.40 -20.84
N ALA A 135 14.53 -8.05 -19.83
CA ALA A 135 15.12 -9.00 -18.88
C ALA A 135 14.05 -9.73 -18.04
N ALA A 136 13.03 -9.00 -17.59
CA ALA A 136 11.90 -9.58 -16.85
C ALA A 136 11.11 -10.58 -17.71
N LEU A 137 10.87 -10.24 -18.98
CA LEU A 137 10.21 -11.13 -19.94
C LEU A 137 11.05 -12.38 -20.25
N ALA A 138 12.38 -12.26 -20.19
CA ALA A 138 13.32 -13.38 -20.30
C ALA A 138 13.44 -14.21 -19.00
N GLY A 139 12.74 -13.85 -17.92
CA GLY A 139 12.64 -14.61 -16.69
C GLY A 139 13.60 -14.20 -15.58
N LEU A 140 14.26 -13.04 -15.70
CA LEU A 140 14.95 -12.37 -14.58
C LEU A 140 13.97 -11.53 -13.75
N LYS A 141 14.45 -10.93 -12.65
CA LYS A 141 13.64 -10.13 -11.71
C LYS A 141 14.29 -8.77 -11.43
N PRO A 142 14.33 -7.86 -12.42
CA PRO A 142 14.96 -6.56 -12.24
C PRO A 142 14.22 -5.68 -11.22
N ILE A 143 15.02 -4.98 -10.42
CA ILE A 143 14.63 -3.87 -9.57
C ILE A 143 15.18 -2.61 -10.24
N THR A 144 14.30 -1.89 -10.92
CA THR A 144 14.62 -0.71 -11.71
C THR A 144 14.43 0.54 -10.85
N GLU A 145 15.51 1.25 -10.58
CA GLU A 145 15.49 2.51 -9.82
C GLU A 145 15.42 3.71 -10.77
N PHE A 146 14.42 4.56 -10.57
CA PHE A 146 14.44 5.93 -11.08
C PHE A 146 14.93 6.85 -9.97
N MET A 147 15.90 7.72 -10.29
CA MET A 147 16.45 8.67 -9.32
C MET A 147 15.34 9.51 -8.67
N THR A 148 14.32 9.86 -9.44
CA THR A 148 13.01 10.31 -8.95
C THR A 148 11.92 9.92 -9.94
N TRP A 149 10.69 9.72 -9.46
CA TRP A 149 9.54 9.42 -10.32
C TRP A 149 9.22 10.53 -11.33
N ASN A 150 9.72 11.75 -11.13
CA ASN A 150 9.65 12.81 -12.15
C ASN A 150 10.30 12.39 -13.47
N PHE A 151 11.42 11.67 -13.41
CA PHE A 151 12.17 11.25 -14.60
C PHE A 151 11.62 9.96 -15.21
N ALA A 152 10.90 9.16 -14.41
CA ALA A 152 10.17 7.99 -14.91
C ALA A 152 9.13 8.36 -16.00
N MET A 153 8.75 9.64 -16.14
CA MET A 153 7.97 10.11 -17.30
C MET A 153 8.63 9.76 -18.64
N GLN A 154 9.96 9.79 -18.75
CA GLN A 154 10.68 9.40 -19.96
C GLN A 154 10.57 7.89 -20.26
N ALA A 155 10.26 7.07 -19.24
CA ALA A 155 10.11 5.63 -19.33
C ALA A 155 8.66 5.14 -19.23
N ILE A 156 7.68 6.04 -19.12
CA ILE A 156 6.30 5.67 -18.79
C ILE A 156 5.67 4.71 -19.81
N ASP A 157 6.07 4.83 -21.08
CA ASP A 157 5.64 3.90 -22.15
C ASP A 157 6.11 2.47 -21.87
N GLN A 158 7.36 2.27 -21.42
CA GLN A 158 7.87 0.95 -21.06
C GLN A 158 7.15 0.39 -19.84
N ILE A 159 6.91 1.22 -18.83
CA ILE A 159 6.21 0.81 -17.60
C ILE A 159 4.77 0.38 -17.91
N ILE A 160 4.06 1.14 -18.75
CA ILE A 160 2.64 0.92 -19.02
C ILE A 160 2.43 -0.07 -20.17
N ASN A 161 2.95 0.24 -21.36
CA ASN A 161 2.61 -0.50 -22.57
C ASN A 161 3.42 -1.79 -22.69
N SER A 162 4.69 -1.79 -22.29
CA SER A 162 5.54 -2.98 -22.38
C SER A 162 5.45 -3.89 -21.15
N ALA A 163 5.37 -3.34 -19.93
CA ALA A 163 5.26 -4.14 -18.71
C ALA A 163 3.81 -4.45 -18.33
N ALA A 164 3.03 -3.44 -17.91
CA ALA A 164 1.72 -3.64 -17.28
C ALA A 164 0.74 -4.47 -18.12
N LYS A 165 0.71 -4.24 -19.43
CA LYS A 165 -0.29 -4.83 -20.33
C LYS A 165 0.10 -6.20 -20.88
N THR A 166 1.37 -6.58 -20.83
CA THR A 166 1.88 -7.76 -21.55
C THR A 166 1.28 -9.08 -21.07
N HIS A 167 1.07 -9.25 -19.78
CA HIS A 167 0.44 -10.46 -19.27
C HIS A 167 -0.98 -10.66 -19.83
N TYR A 168 -1.75 -9.57 -19.92
CA TYR A 168 -3.08 -9.58 -20.52
C TYR A 168 -3.03 -9.82 -22.04
N MET A 169 -2.19 -9.07 -22.77
CA MET A 169 -2.09 -9.16 -24.23
C MET A 169 -1.59 -10.51 -24.72
N SER A 170 -0.76 -11.19 -23.93
CA SER A 170 -0.26 -12.54 -24.21
C SER A 170 -1.25 -13.66 -23.82
N GLY A 171 -2.44 -13.32 -23.30
CA GLY A 171 -3.40 -14.32 -22.84
C GLY A 171 -2.95 -15.11 -21.60
N GLY A 172 -2.16 -14.48 -20.73
CA GLY A 172 -1.64 -15.08 -19.50
C GLY A 172 -0.35 -15.89 -19.67
N ILE A 173 0.25 -15.88 -20.86
CA ILE A 173 1.45 -16.68 -21.18
C ILE A 173 2.73 -16.01 -20.66
N GLN A 174 2.84 -14.69 -20.81
CA GLN A 174 4.08 -13.96 -20.56
C GLN A 174 3.96 -13.11 -19.27
N PRO A 175 4.51 -13.54 -18.13
CA PRO A 175 4.64 -12.69 -16.96
C PRO A 175 5.73 -11.64 -17.16
N CYS A 176 5.70 -10.58 -16.35
CA CYS A 176 6.72 -9.54 -16.30
C CYS A 176 7.01 -9.25 -14.82
N ASN A 177 7.92 -10.02 -14.24
CA ASN A 177 8.35 -9.84 -12.85
C ASN A 177 9.38 -8.70 -12.81
N ILE A 178 8.90 -7.49 -12.50
CA ILE A 178 9.73 -6.29 -12.45
C ILE A 178 9.21 -5.38 -11.35
N THR A 179 10.14 -4.82 -10.57
CA THR A 179 9.85 -3.79 -9.58
C THR A 179 10.45 -2.48 -10.06
N PHE A 180 9.62 -1.44 -10.18
CA PHE A 180 10.05 -0.06 -10.39
C PHE A 180 10.00 0.67 -9.06
N ARG A 181 11.08 1.34 -8.66
CA ARG A 181 11.16 2.08 -7.40
C ARG A 181 11.84 3.43 -7.54
N GLY A 182 11.64 4.29 -6.56
CA GLY A 182 12.26 5.60 -6.46
C GLY A 182 11.46 6.56 -5.58
N PRO A 183 12.04 7.72 -5.21
CA PRO A 183 11.32 8.75 -4.46
C PRO A 183 10.27 9.44 -5.34
N ASN A 184 9.07 9.62 -4.78
CA ASN A 184 7.88 10.22 -5.37
C ASN A 184 7.36 11.38 -4.51
N GLY A 185 6.78 12.38 -5.16
CA GLY A 185 6.23 13.57 -4.50
C GLY A 185 7.31 14.61 -4.21
N PHE A 186 6.95 15.59 -3.38
CA PHE A 186 7.80 16.74 -3.11
C PHE A 186 8.92 16.45 -2.11
N ALA A 187 9.98 17.25 -2.24
CA ALA A 187 11.07 17.39 -1.30
C ALA A 187 11.31 18.88 -1.00
N ALA A 188 12.32 19.20 -0.19
CA ALA A 188 12.57 20.57 0.24
C ALA A 188 13.33 21.37 -0.83
N GLY A 189 12.71 22.39 -1.42
CA GLY A 189 13.38 23.35 -2.31
C GLY A 189 13.77 22.80 -3.68
N VAL A 190 13.12 21.73 -4.16
CA VAL A 190 13.45 21.09 -5.46
C VAL A 190 12.58 21.57 -6.62
N ALA A 191 11.62 22.46 -6.34
CA ALA A 191 10.79 23.17 -7.31
C ALA A 191 9.97 22.26 -8.25
N ALA A 192 9.45 22.82 -9.34
CA ALA A 192 8.38 22.24 -10.14
C ALA A 192 8.69 20.87 -10.76
N GLN A 193 9.91 20.64 -11.25
CA GLN A 193 10.26 19.43 -12.04
C GLN A 193 10.78 18.26 -11.19
N HIS A 194 10.90 18.43 -9.87
CA HIS A 194 11.39 17.40 -8.95
C HIS A 194 10.41 17.13 -7.80
N SER A 195 9.19 17.66 -7.86
CA SER A 195 8.23 17.61 -6.75
C SER A 195 6.91 16.90 -7.05
N GLN A 196 6.75 16.34 -8.25
CA GLN A 196 5.45 15.79 -8.65
C GLN A 196 5.18 14.43 -8.00
N ASP A 197 3.94 14.25 -7.57
CA ASP A 197 3.41 12.97 -7.09
C ASP A 197 2.69 12.23 -8.25
N TYR A 198 3.15 11.02 -8.57
CA TYR A 198 2.63 10.18 -9.65
C TYR A 198 1.70 9.06 -9.17
N THR A 199 1.28 9.10 -7.90
CA THR A 199 0.43 8.06 -7.31
C THR A 199 -0.85 7.84 -8.09
N ALA A 200 -1.53 8.92 -8.46
CA ALA A 200 -2.76 8.85 -9.26
C ALA A 200 -2.52 8.32 -10.67
N TRP A 201 -1.42 8.74 -11.31
CA TRP A 201 -1.07 8.33 -12.68
C TRP A 201 -0.92 6.81 -12.76
N TYR A 202 -0.02 6.23 -11.98
CA TYR A 202 0.21 4.79 -12.00
C TYR A 202 -0.96 4.01 -11.40
N GLY A 203 -1.62 4.55 -10.35
CA GLY A 203 -2.80 3.95 -9.73
C GLY A 203 -3.97 3.76 -10.71
N SER A 204 -4.06 4.60 -11.75
CA SER A 204 -5.09 4.49 -12.78
C SER A 204 -4.89 3.29 -13.73
N ILE A 205 -3.67 2.77 -13.89
CA ILE A 205 -3.31 1.83 -14.97
C ILE A 205 -3.62 0.37 -14.58
N PRO A 206 -4.50 -0.35 -15.31
CA PRO A 206 -4.68 -1.78 -15.12
C PRO A 206 -3.43 -2.59 -15.50
N GLY A 207 -3.17 -3.67 -14.77
CA GLY A 207 -1.98 -4.52 -14.95
C GLY A 207 -0.79 -4.13 -14.08
N LEU A 208 -0.78 -2.91 -13.52
CA LEU A 208 0.16 -2.53 -12.46
C LEU A 208 -0.38 -2.89 -11.08
N LYS A 209 0.55 -3.12 -10.15
CA LYS A 209 0.33 -2.90 -8.71
C LYS A 209 1.10 -1.66 -8.29
N VAL A 210 0.53 -0.86 -7.39
CA VAL A 210 1.09 0.43 -6.97
C VAL A 210 1.00 0.55 -5.46
N VAL A 211 2.14 0.79 -4.83
CA VAL A 211 2.27 0.96 -3.38
C VAL A 211 3.01 2.24 -3.04
N SER A 212 2.68 2.85 -1.91
CA SER A 212 3.37 4.03 -1.38
C SER A 212 3.57 3.89 0.13
N PRO A 213 4.75 3.40 0.57
CA PRO A 213 5.04 3.13 1.98
C PRO A 213 5.17 4.43 2.79
N TRP A 214 4.87 4.36 4.09
CA TRP A 214 5.07 5.45 5.04
C TRP A 214 6.14 5.12 6.09
N SER A 215 6.04 3.96 6.73
CA SER A 215 6.95 3.54 7.80
C SER A 215 8.07 2.61 7.32
N SER A 216 9.07 2.36 8.17
CA SER A 216 10.10 1.36 7.92
C SER A 216 9.52 -0.05 7.71
N GLU A 217 8.47 -0.43 8.45
CA GLU A 217 7.77 -1.70 8.24
C GLU A 217 7.09 -1.76 6.87
N ASP A 218 6.42 -0.67 6.48
CA ASP A 218 5.77 -0.59 5.16
C ASP A 218 6.80 -0.72 4.05
N ALA A 219 7.91 0.03 4.16
CA ALA A 219 8.95 0.08 3.16
C ALA A 219 9.60 -1.30 2.94
N LYS A 220 10.02 -1.98 4.03
CA LYS A 220 10.59 -3.33 3.94
C LYS A 220 9.56 -4.33 3.40
N GLY A 221 8.39 -4.40 4.03
CA GLY A 221 7.41 -5.44 3.73
C GLY A 221 6.79 -5.32 2.34
N LEU A 222 6.52 -4.10 1.86
CA LEU A 222 5.94 -3.86 0.54
C LEU A 222 6.99 -4.00 -0.57
N LEU A 223 8.25 -3.60 -0.34
CA LEU A 223 9.31 -3.79 -1.34
C LEU A 223 9.63 -5.27 -1.54
N LYS A 224 9.73 -6.06 -0.46
CA LYS A 224 9.91 -7.52 -0.56
C LYS A 224 8.72 -8.17 -1.27
N ALA A 225 7.50 -7.75 -0.94
CA ALA A 225 6.31 -8.21 -1.66
C ALA A 225 6.36 -7.85 -3.16
N ALA A 226 6.88 -6.66 -3.51
CA ALA A 226 7.03 -6.21 -4.90
C ALA A 226 8.00 -7.07 -5.69
N ILE A 227 9.18 -7.33 -5.14
CA ILE A 227 10.24 -8.12 -5.80
C ILE A 227 9.81 -9.57 -6.00
N ARG A 228 8.99 -10.11 -5.09
CA ARG A 228 8.47 -11.48 -5.16
C ARG A 228 7.27 -11.63 -6.10
N ASP A 229 6.60 -10.54 -6.47
CA ASP A 229 5.40 -10.58 -7.29
C ASP A 229 5.73 -10.89 -8.76
N PRO A 230 4.97 -11.77 -9.44
CA PRO A 230 5.22 -12.08 -10.85
C PRO A 230 4.72 -11.00 -11.83
N ASN A 231 4.19 -9.88 -11.33
CA ASN A 231 3.64 -8.78 -12.12
C ASN A 231 4.49 -7.51 -11.95
N PRO A 232 4.30 -6.50 -12.82
CA PRO A 232 4.95 -5.20 -12.64
C PRO A 232 4.42 -4.46 -11.42
N VAL A 233 5.33 -4.11 -10.50
CA VAL A 233 5.00 -3.39 -9.27
C VAL A 233 5.72 -2.04 -9.23
N VAL A 234 4.99 -0.99 -8.90
CA VAL A 234 5.48 0.38 -8.72
C VAL A 234 5.53 0.71 -7.23
N VAL A 235 6.72 1.03 -6.73
CA VAL A 235 7.00 1.42 -5.34
C VAL A 235 7.32 2.92 -5.28
N LEU A 236 6.36 3.70 -4.80
CA LEU A 236 6.41 5.16 -4.70
C LEU A 236 6.90 5.55 -3.31
N GLU A 237 8.21 5.58 -3.15
CA GLU A 237 8.87 5.98 -1.89
C GLU A 237 8.80 7.49 -1.70
N ASN A 238 9.34 8.03 -0.61
CA ASN A 238 9.36 9.48 -0.39
C ASN A 238 10.70 9.91 0.20
N GLU A 239 11.30 10.94 -0.41
CA GLU A 239 12.64 11.41 -0.04
C GLU A 239 12.71 11.83 1.43
N LEU A 240 11.73 12.62 1.88
CA LEU A 240 11.70 13.18 3.23
C LEU A 240 11.51 12.11 4.32
N LEU A 241 11.06 10.91 3.93
CA LEU A 241 10.92 9.77 4.84
C LEU A 241 12.21 8.96 4.99
N TYR A 242 13.16 9.01 4.04
CA TYR A 242 14.35 8.16 4.07
C TYR A 242 15.16 8.25 5.36
N GLY A 243 15.29 9.47 5.92
CA GLY A 243 16.02 9.71 7.17
C GLY A 243 15.18 9.53 8.44
N GLN A 244 13.88 9.25 8.33
CA GLN A 244 12.99 9.10 9.49
C GLN A 244 13.11 7.69 10.07
N SER A 245 13.21 7.60 11.39
CA SER A 245 13.24 6.35 12.13
C SER A 245 11.85 5.93 12.59
N PHE A 246 11.58 4.63 12.51
CA PHE A 246 10.37 4.02 13.01
C PHE A 246 10.69 2.75 13.81
N PRO A 247 9.86 2.42 14.81
CA PRO A 247 9.94 1.13 15.49
C PRO A 247 9.58 0.00 14.53
N MET A 248 10.42 -1.03 14.49
CA MET A 248 10.21 -2.27 13.75
C MET A 248 9.81 -3.39 14.69
N SER A 249 8.63 -3.99 14.48
CA SER A 249 8.20 -5.16 15.25
C SER A 249 9.13 -6.36 15.03
N ALA A 250 9.14 -7.28 15.98
CA ALA A 250 9.89 -8.54 15.86
C ALA A 250 9.50 -9.35 14.61
N ALA A 251 8.26 -9.23 14.14
CA ALA A 251 7.82 -9.84 12.89
C ALA A 251 8.43 -9.14 11.67
N ALA A 252 8.48 -7.81 11.68
CA ALA A 252 9.04 -7.02 10.58
C ALA A 252 10.56 -7.14 10.45
N GLN A 253 11.25 -7.55 11.51
CA GLN A 253 12.69 -7.82 11.50
C GLN A 253 13.08 -9.16 10.85
N LYS A 254 12.12 -10.03 10.48
CA LYS A 254 12.42 -11.32 9.85
C LYS A 254 12.59 -11.21 8.34
N ASP A 255 13.47 -12.03 7.78
CA ASP A 255 13.78 -12.08 6.34
C ASP A 255 12.59 -12.54 5.47
N ASP A 256 11.60 -13.22 6.06
CA ASP A 256 10.39 -13.67 5.37
C ASP A 256 9.24 -12.64 5.42
N PHE A 257 9.43 -11.53 6.13
CA PHE A 257 8.41 -10.50 6.30
C PHE A 257 8.00 -9.88 4.98
N VAL A 258 6.69 -9.91 4.71
CA VAL A 258 6.04 -9.27 3.57
C VAL A 258 4.72 -8.67 3.99
N ILE A 259 4.31 -7.60 3.32
CA ILE A 259 2.99 -7.00 3.50
C ILE A 259 2.15 -7.30 2.25
N PRO A 260 0.96 -7.91 2.38
CA PRO A 260 0.11 -8.19 1.24
C PRO A 260 -0.40 -6.89 0.59
N PHE A 261 -0.42 -6.88 -0.75
CA PHE A 261 -1.04 -5.80 -1.51
C PHE A 261 -2.54 -5.70 -1.25
N GLY A 262 -3.07 -4.48 -1.35
CA GLY A 262 -4.49 -4.21 -1.13
C GLY A 262 -4.93 -4.38 0.32
N LYS A 263 -4.00 -4.21 1.27
CA LYS A 263 -4.28 -4.22 2.70
C LYS A 263 -3.81 -2.92 3.35
N ALA A 264 -4.79 -2.08 3.71
CA ALA A 264 -4.54 -0.88 4.48
C ALA A 264 -4.25 -1.22 5.95
N LYS A 265 -3.60 -0.30 6.66
CA LYS A 265 -3.35 -0.40 8.10
C LYS A 265 -4.07 0.74 8.81
N ILE A 266 -4.82 0.41 9.86
CA ILE A 266 -5.33 1.40 10.80
C ILE A 266 -4.18 1.73 11.75
N GLU A 267 -3.56 2.88 11.57
CA GLU A 267 -2.44 3.35 12.40
C GLU A 267 -2.92 3.89 13.75
N ARG A 268 -4.13 4.43 13.77
CA ARG A 268 -4.79 4.94 14.97
C ARG A 268 -6.27 4.60 14.94
N VAL A 269 -6.77 3.96 15.99
CA VAL A 269 -8.21 3.70 16.13
C VAL A 269 -8.92 4.96 16.59
N GLY A 270 -10.07 5.25 15.97
CA GLY A 270 -10.94 6.36 16.35
C GLY A 270 -12.41 6.04 16.11
N LYS A 271 -13.29 7.00 16.39
CA LYS A 271 -14.75 6.84 16.31
C LYS A 271 -15.50 8.06 15.78
N ASP A 272 -14.85 9.22 15.61
CA ASP A 272 -15.54 10.47 15.26
C ASP A 272 -15.30 10.90 13.81
N ILE A 273 -14.12 10.56 13.25
CA ILE A 273 -13.77 10.87 11.85
C ILE A 273 -12.74 9.89 11.31
N THR A 274 -12.85 9.51 10.05
CA THR A 274 -11.85 8.72 9.32
C THR A 274 -10.96 9.64 8.49
N LEU A 275 -9.65 9.57 8.72
CA LEU A 275 -8.62 10.18 7.90
C LEU A 275 -7.93 9.08 7.07
N VAL A 276 -8.06 9.13 5.75
CA VAL A 276 -7.43 8.17 4.84
C VAL A 276 -6.25 8.84 4.15
N SER A 277 -5.08 8.24 4.22
CA SER A 277 -3.87 8.81 3.63
C SER A 277 -2.86 7.75 3.19
N LEU A 278 -1.75 8.21 2.62
CA LEU A 278 -0.63 7.40 2.15
C LEU A 278 0.68 8.18 2.30
N SER A 279 1.81 7.48 2.20
CA SER A 279 3.15 8.09 2.26
C SER A 279 3.31 9.02 3.47
N ARG A 280 4.05 10.13 3.29
CA ARG A 280 4.33 11.13 4.32
C ARG A 280 3.08 11.71 4.99
N CYS A 281 1.97 11.84 4.27
CA CYS A 281 0.73 12.42 4.82
C CYS A 281 0.09 11.57 5.93
N VAL A 282 0.44 10.27 6.04
CA VAL A 282 0.00 9.44 7.18
C VAL A 282 0.53 10.01 8.50
N GLY A 283 1.81 10.38 8.56
CA GLY A 283 2.40 10.99 9.75
C GLY A 283 1.73 12.33 10.10
N GLN A 284 1.41 13.13 9.09
CA GLN A 284 0.73 14.41 9.28
C GLN A 284 -0.69 14.22 9.83
N CYS A 285 -1.41 13.20 9.35
CA CYS A 285 -2.72 12.82 9.87
C CYS A 285 -2.67 12.35 11.33
N LEU A 286 -1.63 11.61 11.72
CA LEU A 286 -1.45 11.16 13.10
C LEU A 286 -1.23 12.35 14.04
N THR A 287 -0.38 13.30 13.66
CA THR A 287 -0.17 14.53 14.45
C THR A 287 -1.46 15.34 14.58
N ALA A 288 -2.20 15.53 13.47
CA ALA A 288 -3.48 16.21 13.49
C ALA A 288 -4.53 15.49 14.37
N ALA A 289 -4.55 14.15 14.34
CA ALA A 289 -5.43 13.34 15.17
C ALA A 289 -5.15 13.47 16.68
N GLU A 290 -3.89 13.62 17.06
CA GLU A 290 -3.52 13.90 18.45
C GLU A 290 -3.96 15.31 18.87
N LYS A 291 -3.77 16.32 18.01
CA LYS A 291 -4.27 17.70 18.28
C LYS A 291 -5.78 17.75 18.43
N LEU A 292 -6.53 17.07 17.56
CA LEU A 292 -7.99 16.94 17.66
C LEU A 292 -8.43 16.33 19.00
N LYS A 293 -7.70 15.30 19.47
CA LYS A 293 -8.01 14.66 20.75
C LYS A 293 -7.73 15.58 21.93
N SER A 294 -6.60 16.30 21.92
CA SER A 294 -6.22 17.19 23.00
C SER A 294 -7.11 18.43 23.11
N GLU A 295 -7.53 19.01 21.98
CA GLU A 295 -8.26 20.29 21.97
C GLU A 295 -9.78 20.10 22.07
N TYR A 296 -10.33 19.07 21.40
CA TYR A 296 -11.79 18.89 21.28
C TYR A 296 -12.28 17.53 21.79
N GLY A 297 -11.39 16.65 22.25
CA GLY A 297 -11.76 15.29 22.66
C GLY A 297 -12.07 14.35 21.50
N VAL A 298 -11.91 14.80 20.24
CA VAL A 298 -12.22 14.08 19.01
C VAL A 298 -11.23 12.94 18.76
N GLU A 299 -11.75 11.76 18.49
CA GLU A 299 -11.00 10.53 18.20
C GLU A 299 -11.03 10.22 16.69
N ALA A 300 -10.05 10.76 15.97
CA ALA A 300 -9.84 10.44 14.55
C ALA A 300 -9.22 9.04 14.35
N GLU A 301 -9.82 8.24 13.48
CA GLU A 301 -9.25 7.00 12.96
C GLU A 301 -8.35 7.32 11.77
N VAL A 302 -7.09 6.90 11.81
CA VAL A 302 -6.12 7.16 10.73
C VAL A 302 -5.83 5.87 9.98
N ILE A 303 -6.09 5.87 8.68
CA ILE A 303 -5.86 4.76 7.75
C ILE A 303 -4.68 5.09 6.85
N ASN A 304 -3.65 4.26 6.91
CA ASN A 304 -2.56 4.18 5.95
C ASN A 304 -2.94 3.20 4.83
N LEU A 305 -3.17 3.71 3.62
CA LEU A 305 -3.61 2.90 2.49
C LEU A 305 -2.62 1.81 2.11
N ARG A 306 -1.31 2.10 2.19
CA ARG A 306 -0.18 1.29 1.69
C ARG A 306 -0.24 0.99 0.19
N SER A 307 -1.31 0.35 -0.28
CA SER A 307 -1.58 0.03 -1.68
C SER A 307 -2.62 0.95 -2.27
N ILE A 308 -2.27 1.50 -3.43
CA ILE A 308 -3.14 2.35 -4.25
C ILE A 308 -3.82 1.49 -5.31
N LYS A 309 -3.08 0.50 -5.83
CA LYS A 309 -3.62 -0.51 -6.73
C LYS A 309 -3.12 -1.90 -6.35
N PRO A 310 -4.00 -2.82 -5.95
CA PRO A 310 -5.41 -2.59 -5.59
C PRO A 310 -5.53 -1.76 -4.28
N MET A 311 -6.57 -0.93 -4.18
CA MET A 311 -6.91 -0.19 -2.95
C MET A 311 -7.76 -1.05 -2.01
N ASP A 312 -7.54 -0.95 -0.69
CA ASP A 312 -8.36 -1.61 0.32
C ASP A 312 -9.66 -0.83 0.62
N VAL A 313 -10.59 -0.87 -0.33
CA VAL A 313 -11.89 -0.17 -0.21
C VAL A 313 -12.68 -0.68 1.00
N GLU A 314 -12.56 -1.98 1.33
CA GLU A 314 -13.28 -2.59 2.44
C GLU A 314 -12.87 -1.98 3.79
N ALA A 315 -11.57 -1.76 4.01
CA ALA A 315 -11.07 -1.10 5.22
C ALA A 315 -11.64 0.32 5.38
N ILE A 316 -11.69 1.09 4.29
CA ILE A 316 -12.23 2.46 4.30
C ILE A 316 -13.74 2.42 4.63
N VAL A 317 -14.51 1.57 3.96
CA VAL A 317 -15.96 1.43 4.22
C VAL A 317 -16.22 1.07 5.67
N LYS A 318 -15.48 0.10 6.24
CA LYS A 318 -15.64 -0.30 7.65
C LYS A 318 -15.37 0.84 8.63
N SER A 319 -14.37 1.67 8.33
CA SER A 319 -14.05 2.82 9.15
C SER A 319 -15.12 3.90 9.08
N VAL A 320 -15.55 4.27 7.86
CA VAL A 320 -16.60 5.29 7.66
C VAL A 320 -17.93 4.86 8.29
N LYS A 321 -18.31 3.58 8.18
CA LYS A 321 -19.48 3.02 8.90
C LYS A 321 -19.46 3.26 10.40
N LYS A 322 -18.27 3.32 10.99
CA LYS A 322 -18.08 3.54 12.43
C LYS A 322 -18.02 5.03 12.77
N THR A 323 -17.39 5.84 11.93
CA THR A 323 -17.05 7.24 12.26
C THR A 323 -18.04 8.27 11.71
N GLY A 324 -18.82 7.93 10.69
CA GLY A 324 -19.75 8.85 10.04
C GLY A 324 -19.11 9.90 9.14
N ASN A 325 -17.79 10.11 9.20
CA ASN A 325 -17.13 11.25 8.58
C ASN A 325 -15.83 10.83 7.89
N LEU A 326 -15.51 11.43 6.74
CA LEU A 326 -14.35 11.05 5.92
C LEU A 326 -13.59 12.28 5.41
N ILE A 327 -12.26 12.26 5.60
CA ILE A 327 -11.33 13.14 4.90
C ILE A 327 -10.23 12.29 4.26
N ALA A 328 -10.03 12.45 2.95
CA ALA A 328 -8.88 11.89 2.23
C ALA A 328 -7.76 12.93 2.15
N VAL A 329 -6.52 12.54 2.47
CA VAL A 329 -5.35 13.43 2.52
C VAL A 329 -4.23 12.89 1.62
N GLU A 330 -3.77 13.70 0.67
CA GLU A 330 -2.65 13.36 -0.23
C GLU A 330 -1.79 14.60 -0.55
N SER A 331 -0.52 14.41 -0.93
CA SER A 331 0.34 15.52 -1.38
C SER A 331 0.17 15.86 -2.86
N GLY A 332 -0.46 14.97 -3.64
CA GLY A 332 -0.64 15.13 -5.08
C GLY A 332 -1.62 16.24 -5.45
N PHE A 333 -1.71 16.50 -6.76
CA PHE A 333 -2.62 17.51 -7.29
C PHE A 333 -4.10 17.16 -7.03
N PRO A 334 -4.95 18.19 -6.85
CA PRO A 334 -6.35 17.97 -6.55
C PRO A 334 -7.10 17.31 -7.72
N SER A 335 -6.89 17.79 -8.94
CA SER A 335 -7.62 17.29 -10.10
C SER A 335 -7.19 15.87 -10.44
N PHE A 336 -8.14 14.93 -10.45
CA PHE A 336 -7.91 13.52 -10.75
C PHE A 336 -6.90 12.81 -9.82
N GLY A 337 -6.72 13.32 -8.59
CA GLY A 337 -5.86 12.72 -7.56
C GLY A 337 -6.46 11.46 -6.90
N VAL A 338 -5.70 10.80 -6.03
CA VAL A 338 -6.14 9.58 -5.32
C VAL A 338 -7.37 9.86 -4.45
N SER A 339 -7.41 11.02 -3.81
CA SER A 339 -8.55 11.46 -3.00
C SER A 339 -9.82 11.59 -3.82
N SER A 340 -9.75 11.89 -5.13
CA SER A 340 -10.92 11.98 -5.98
C SER A 340 -11.60 10.62 -6.17
N GLU A 341 -10.82 9.55 -6.35
CA GLU A 341 -11.32 8.18 -6.40
C GLU A 341 -11.93 7.76 -5.06
N ILE A 342 -11.27 8.08 -3.94
CA ILE A 342 -11.80 7.77 -2.60
C ILE A 342 -13.16 8.43 -2.38
N LEU A 343 -13.32 9.69 -2.80
CA LEU A 343 -14.60 10.39 -2.68
C LEU A 343 -15.68 9.78 -3.59
N ALA A 344 -15.34 9.40 -4.82
CA ALA A 344 -16.27 8.69 -5.70
C ALA A 344 -16.73 7.37 -5.06
N LEU A 345 -15.80 6.57 -4.55
CA LEU A 345 -16.09 5.32 -3.83
C LEU A 345 -16.90 5.55 -2.56
N SER A 346 -16.70 6.68 -1.86
CA SER A 346 -17.52 7.02 -0.70
C SER A 346 -18.99 7.22 -1.08
N MET A 347 -19.25 7.79 -2.25
CA MET A 347 -20.60 7.96 -2.75
C MET A 347 -21.24 6.65 -3.24
N GLU A 348 -20.44 5.74 -3.80
CA GLU A 348 -20.93 4.46 -4.29
C GLU A 348 -21.17 3.43 -3.17
N TYR A 349 -20.32 3.43 -2.14
CA TYR A 349 -20.27 2.36 -1.13
C TYR A 349 -20.54 2.83 0.30
N MET A 350 -20.51 4.14 0.57
CA MET A 350 -20.53 4.68 1.93
C MET A 350 -21.61 5.75 2.17
N PHE A 351 -22.41 6.10 1.16
CA PHE A 351 -23.34 7.23 1.22
C PHE A 351 -24.28 7.18 2.42
N ASP A 352 -24.90 6.03 2.69
CA ASP A 352 -25.85 5.86 3.80
C ASP A 352 -25.20 5.97 5.21
N TYR A 353 -23.86 6.02 5.27
CA TYR A 353 -23.10 6.13 6.52
C TYR A 353 -22.44 7.49 6.70
N LEU A 354 -22.55 8.42 5.75
CA LEU A 354 -21.91 9.73 5.84
C LEU A 354 -22.84 10.74 6.55
N ASP A 355 -22.41 11.20 7.72
CA ASP A 355 -23.04 12.28 8.49
C ASP A 355 -22.67 13.67 7.94
N SER A 356 -21.59 13.75 7.16
CA SER A 356 -21.14 14.96 6.48
C SER A 356 -20.55 14.64 5.10
N PRO A 357 -20.50 15.62 4.17
CA PRO A 357 -19.86 15.42 2.88
C PRO A 357 -18.38 15.06 3.05
N ALA A 358 -17.95 13.94 2.45
CA ALA A 358 -16.55 13.55 2.43
C ALA A 358 -15.69 14.68 1.82
N GLN A 359 -14.55 14.99 2.45
CA GLN A 359 -13.67 16.08 2.00
C GLN A 359 -12.29 15.59 1.58
N ARG A 360 -11.56 16.47 0.89
CA ARG A 360 -10.19 16.22 0.41
C ARG A 360 -9.26 17.30 0.93
N ILE A 361 -8.04 16.91 1.25
CA ILE A 361 -6.93 17.82 1.51
C ILE A 361 -5.78 17.36 0.61
N THR A 362 -5.36 18.22 -0.30
CA THR A 362 -4.43 17.89 -1.38
C THR A 362 -3.28 18.90 -1.44
N GLY A 363 -2.32 18.67 -2.33
CA GLY A 363 -1.44 19.75 -2.79
C GLY A 363 -2.21 20.85 -3.53
N ALA A 364 -1.57 21.98 -3.74
CA ALA A 364 -2.09 23.08 -4.53
C ALA A 364 -2.07 22.75 -6.03
N GLU A 365 -3.02 23.30 -6.80
CA GLU A 365 -3.13 23.08 -8.25
C GLU A 365 -2.18 24.01 -9.03
N VAL A 366 -0.89 23.93 -8.72
CA VAL A 366 0.19 24.70 -9.36
C VAL A 366 1.45 23.86 -9.45
N PRO A 367 2.33 24.11 -10.43
CA PRO A 367 3.70 23.60 -10.37
C PRO A 367 4.38 24.08 -9.09
N THR A 368 5.09 23.18 -8.39
CA THR A 368 5.67 23.48 -7.08
C THR A 368 6.61 24.69 -7.13
N PRO A 369 6.32 25.77 -6.38
CA PRO A 369 7.17 26.95 -6.34
C PRO A 369 8.42 26.70 -5.49
N TYR A 370 9.54 27.33 -5.85
CA TYR A 370 10.80 27.22 -5.10
C TYR A 370 10.84 28.07 -3.80
N ALA A 371 10.15 29.21 -3.80
CA ALA A 371 10.20 30.11 -2.65
C ALA A 371 9.58 29.44 -1.41
N GLN A 372 10.34 29.32 -0.33
CA GLN A 372 9.98 28.53 0.86
C GLN A 372 8.55 28.79 1.39
N GLY A 373 8.14 30.06 1.47
CA GLY A 373 6.78 30.40 1.92
C GLY A 373 5.68 29.92 0.97
N LEU A 374 5.93 29.95 -0.34
CA LEU A 374 4.99 29.42 -1.34
C LEU A 374 5.00 27.89 -1.36
N GLU A 375 6.18 27.26 -1.22
CA GLU A 375 6.31 25.80 -1.15
C GLU A 375 5.53 25.24 0.03
N ALA A 376 5.69 25.85 1.22
CA ALA A 376 4.96 25.46 2.42
C ALA A 376 3.43 25.56 2.25
N MET A 377 2.95 26.59 1.54
CA MET A 377 1.52 26.73 1.23
C MET A 377 1.01 25.77 0.15
N SER A 378 1.91 25.07 -0.55
CA SER A 378 1.55 24.20 -1.68
C SER A 378 1.21 22.77 -1.30
N PHE A 379 1.46 22.36 -0.04
CA PHE A 379 1.25 20.98 0.41
C PHE A 379 0.44 20.92 1.70
N PRO A 380 -0.26 19.81 1.98
CA PRO A 380 -0.91 19.62 3.27
C PRO A 380 0.09 19.67 4.41
N ASP A 381 -0.31 20.32 5.49
CA ASP A 381 0.36 20.28 6.79
C ASP A 381 -0.62 19.81 7.88
N GLU A 382 -0.06 19.52 9.05
CA GLU A 382 -0.77 19.04 10.23
C GLU A 382 -1.88 20.01 10.66
N ASP A 383 -1.61 21.32 10.56
CA ASP A 383 -2.53 22.38 10.97
C ASP A 383 -3.71 22.55 10.03
N LEU A 384 -3.51 22.37 8.72
CA LEU A 384 -4.58 22.35 7.73
C LEU A 384 -5.48 21.14 7.95
N ILE A 385 -4.89 19.95 8.17
CA ILE A 385 -5.65 18.72 8.44
C ILE A 385 -6.49 18.88 9.72
N PHE A 386 -5.87 19.35 10.81
CA PHE A 386 -6.53 19.63 12.07
C PHE A 386 -7.71 20.61 11.90
N ARG A 387 -7.48 21.78 11.29
CA ARG A 387 -8.52 22.80 11.09
C ARG A 387 -9.67 22.30 10.23
N LYS A 388 -9.38 21.54 9.16
CA LYS A 388 -10.41 21.01 8.26
C LYS A 388 -11.25 19.92 8.92
N ALA A 389 -10.64 19.04 9.70
CA ALA A 389 -11.36 18.06 10.49
C ALA A 389 -12.25 18.71 11.56
N ALA A 390 -11.73 19.68 12.32
CA ALA A 390 -12.52 20.43 13.31
C ALA A 390 -13.69 21.17 12.64
N GLN A 391 -13.44 21.82 11.49
CA GLN A 391 -14.47 22.50 10.70
C GLN A 391 -15.57 21.54 10.23
N LEU A 392 -15.21 20.34 9.76
CA LEU A 392 -16.17 19.33 9.30
C LEU A 392 -17.07 18.87 10.45
N LEU A 393 -16.48 18.64 11.63
CA LEU A 393 -17.17 18.17 12.84
C LEU A 393 -17.88 19.28 13.63
N ARG A 394 -17.62 20.56 13.29
CA ARG A 394 -18.18 21.75 13.95
C ARG A 394 -17.84 21.82 15.46
N VAL A 395 -16.58 21.54 15.80
CA VAL A 395 -16.04 21.59 17.16
C VAL A 395 -15.07 22.74 17.37
#